data_AF-A0A819IHT1-F1
#
_entry.id   AF-A0A819IHT1-F1
#
_cell.length_a   1.000
_cell.length_b   1.000
_cell.length_c   1.000
_cell.angle_alpha   90.00
_cell.angle_beta   90.00
_cell.angle_gamma   90.00
#
_symmetry.space_group_name_H-M   'P 1'
#
loop_
_entity.id
_entity.type
_entity.pdbx_description
1 polymer ?
#
loop_
_entity_poly.entity_id
_entity_poly.type
_entity_poly.pdbx_seq_one_letter_code
_entity_poly.pdbx_strand_id
1 'polypeptide(L)'
;MYKDSRFNNESIAYTQFLRTGFPPPFDITIKGMRDRTEALHKKINEKLIGTFKGIEEEKNIKINNNTEIPITIYTPINVNKDKLVIFFHGG
;
A
#
# COMPACT_ATOMS: atom_id res chain seq x y z
N MET A 1 17.60 19.83 23.36
CA MET A 1 16.50 18.85 23.25
C MET A 1 15.32 19.56 22.59
N TYR A 2 15.18 19.46 21.26
CA TYR A 2 14.08 20.13 20.54
C TYR A 2 12.80 19.31 20.70
N LYS A 3 11.86 19.80 21.52
CA LYS A 3 10.46 19.33 21.53
C LYS A 3 9.73 20.08 20.42
N ASP A 4 9.83 19.59 19.20
CA ASP A 4 9.04 20.11 18.08
C ASP A 4 7.63 19.51 18.19
N SER A 5 6.67 20.31 18.66
CA SER A 5 5.27 19.96 18.95
C SER A 5 4.43 19.63 17.71
N ARG A 6 5.07 19.50 16.54
CA ARG A 6 4.43 19.31 15.23
C ARG A 6 4.31 17.84 14.81
N PHE A 7 4.95 16.92 15.53
CA PHE A 7 4.89 15.50 15.24
C PHE A 7 4.04 14.78 16.27
N ASN A 8 2.94 14.15 15.82
CA ASN A 8 2.20 13.22 16.65
C ASN A 8 3.12 12.06 17.06
N ASN A 9 2.80 11.38 18.17
CA ASN A 9 3.64 10.29 18.70
C ASN A 9 3.92 9.19 17.64
N GLU A 10 3.04 9.01 16.66
CA GLU A 10 3.19 8.05 15.56
C GLU A 10 4.30 8.46 14.57
N SER A 11 4.41 9.75 14.26
CA SER A 11 5.43 10.27 13.36
C SER A 11 6.84 10.18 13.97
N ILE A 12 6.93 10.34 15.30
CA ILE A 12 8.16 10.13 16.05
C ILE A 12 8.58 8.66 15.99
N ALA A 13 7.63 7.73 16.17
CA ALA A 13 7.89 6.29 16.09
C ALA A 13 8.32 5.85 14.68
N TYR A 14 7.70 6.39 13.63
CA TYR A 14 8.08 6.12 12.24
C TYR A 14 9.48 6.66 11.90
N THR A 15 9.82 7.86 12.37
CA THR A 15 11.15 8.44 12.17
C THR A 15 12.24 7.67 12.94
N GLN A 16 11.90 7.11 14.10
CA GLN A 16 12.79 6.22 14.85
C GLN A 16 13.01 4.90 14.11
N PHE A 17 11.97 4.27 13.56
CA PHE A 17 12.08 3.06 12.74
C PHE A 17 13.03 3.24 11.54
N LEU A 18 12.89 4.36 10.81
CA LEU A 18 13.76 4.67 9.67
C LEU A 18 15.23 4.92 10.08
N ARG A 19 15.48 5.34 11.32
CA ARG A 19 16.82 5.68 11.81
C ARG A 19 17.58 4.51 12.46
N THR A 20 16.88 3.62 13.18
CA THR A 20 17.56 2.61 14.02
C THR A 20 17.69 1.25 13.36
N GLY A 21 16.97 1.00 12.26
CA GLY A 21 16.86 -0.35 11.72
C GLY A 21 16.13 -1.30 12.67
N PHE A 22 15.92 -2.54 12.21
CA PHE A 22 15.12 -3.55 12.90
C PHE A 22 15.75 -4.02 14.22
N PRO A 23 14.94 -4.33 15.25
CA PRO A 23 13.48 -4.27 15.28
C PRO A 23 12.94 -2.94 15.85
N PRO A 24 11.72 -2.53 15.46
CA PRO A 24 11.04 -1.39 16.08
C PRO A 24 10.93 -1.60 17.61
N PRO A 25 10.98 -0.53 18.43
CA PRO A 25 11.13 -0.61 19.88
C PRO A 25 9.89 -1.13 20.65
N PHE A 26 8.91 -1.74 19.97
CA PHE A 26 7.72 -2.32 20.60
C PHE A 26 7.40 -3.67 19.94
N ASP A 27 6.84 -4.61 20.73
CA ASP A 27 6.24 -5.87 20.26
C ASP A 27 5.01 -5.59 19.37
N ILE A 28 5.25 -5.04 18.18
CA ILE A 28 4.20 -4.84 17.19
C ILE A 28 4.01 -6.19 16.51
N THR A 29 2.84 -6.78 16.72
CA THR A 29 2.45 -8.01 16.02
C THR A 29 2.46 -7.79 14.50
N ILE A 30 2.67 -8.85 13.72
CA ILE A 30 2.60 -8.80 12.25
C ILE A 30 1.28 -8.17 11.78
N LYS A 31 0.18 -8.46 12.48
CA LYS A 31 -1.13 -7.84 12.25
C LYS A 31 -1.08 -6.33 12.46
N GLY A 32 -0.50 -5.85 13.56
CA GLY A 32 -0.35 -4.43 13.84
C GLY A 32 0.50 -3.69 12.79
N MET A 33 1.52 -4.34 12.23
CA MET A 33 2.29 -3.76 11.12
C MET A 33 1.46 -3.69 9.83
N ARG A 34 0.74 -4.76 9.49
CA ARG A 34 -0.13 -4.81 8.30
C ARG A 34 -1.24 -3.77 8.34
N ASP A 35 -1.99 -3.71 9.44
CA ASP A 35 -3.11 -2.77 9.61
C ASP A 35 -2.64 -1.31 9.45
N ARG A 36 -1.43 -0.99 9.94
CA ARG A 36 -0.84 0.36 9.79
C ARG A 36 -0.45 0.66 8.34
N THR A 37 0.17 -0.30 7.65
CA THR A 37 0.55 -0.15 6.25
C THR A 37 -0.68 0.02 5.35
N GLU A 38 -1.72 -0.79 5.56
CA GLU A 38 -2.99 -0.68 4.83
C GLU A 38 -3.66 0.69 5.04
N ALA A 39 -3.70 1.18 6.29
CA ALA A 39 -4.26 2.50 6.60
C ALA A 39 -3.47 3.64 5.94
N LEU A 40 -2.14 3.53 5.84
CA LEU A 40 -1.31 4.51 5.15
C LEU A 40 -1.55 4.47 3.62
N HIS A 41 -1.57 3.27 3.03
CA HIS A 41 -1.86 3.10 1.61
C HIS A 41 -3.24 3.63 1.24
N LYS A 42 -4.26 3.41 2.08
CA LYS A 42 -5.58 3.97 1.86
C LYS A 42 -5.57 5.49 1.78
N LYS A 43 -4.87 6.17 2.71
CA LYS A 43 -4.74 7.65 2.69
C LYS A 43 -4.00 8.16 1.46
N ILE A 44 -2.94 7.46 1.04
CA ILE A 44 -2.19 7.79 -0.18
C ILE A 44 -3.11 7.62 -1.40
N ASN A 45 -3.81 6.49 -1.48
CA ASN A 45 -4.73 6.19 -2.57
C ASN A 45 -5.88 7.19 -2.62
N GLU A 46 -6.52 7.56 -1.50
CA GLU A 46 -7.56 8.61 -1.48
C GLU A 46 -7.06 9.94 -2.05
N LYS A 47 -5.79 10.29 -1.80
CA LYS A 47 -5.15 11.48 -2.36
C LYS A 47 -4.82 11.34 -3.86
N LEU A 48 -4.52 10.13 -4.31
CA LEU A 48 -4.11 9.84 -5.70
C LEU A 48 -5.28 9.45 -6.61
N ILE A 49 -6.35 8.84 -6.12
CA ILE A 49 -7.50 8.31 -6.89
C ILE A 49 -8.20 9.43 -7.66
N GLY A 50 -8.09 10.69 -7.23
CA GLY A 50 -8.50 11.84 -8.04
C GLY A 50 -7.76 12.00 -9.40
N THR A 51 -6.72 11.19 -9.68
CA THR A 51 -5.88 11.31 -10.88
C THR A 51 -6.03 10.16 -11.89
N PHE A 52 -6.53 8.99 -11.50
CA PHE A 52 -6.72 7.88 -12.47
C PHE A 52 -8.00 8.09 -13.28
N LYS A 53 -7.86 8.12 -14.61
CA LYS A 53 -8.99 8.17 -15.56
C LYS A 53 -9.02 6.86 -16.33
N GLY A 54 -9.70 5.87 -15.76
CA GLY A 54 -9.73 4.51 -16.28
C GLY A 54 -10.87 3.68 -15.71
N ILE A 55 -10.90 2.41 -16.10
CA ILE A 55 -11.77 1.37 -15.56
C ILE A 55 -10.93 0.52 -14.60
N GLU A 56 -11.50 0.21 -13.44
CA GLU A 56 -10.92 -0.69 -12.44
C GLU A 56 -11.84 -1.92 -12.32
N GLU A 57 -11.27 -3.11 -12.48
CA GLU A 57 -11.98 -4.38 -12.37
C GLU A 57 -11.25 -5.34 -11.42
N GLU A 58 -11.94 -5.86 -10.42
CA GLU A 58 -11.43 -6.95 -9.59
C GLU A 58 -11.86 -8.30 -10.16
N LYS A 59 -10.91 -9.24 -10.27
CA LYS A 59 -11.16 -10.61 -10.75
C LYS A 59 -10.36 -11.62 -9.96
N ASN A 60 -10.90 -12.83 -9.82
CA ASN A 60 -10.15 -13.96 -9.29
C ASN A 60 -9.64 -14.81 -10.45
N ILE A 61 -8.32 -14.97 -10.55
CA ILE A 61 -7.71 -15.90 -11.50
C ILE A 61 -7.49 -17.23 -10.79
N LYS A 62 -8.05 -18.29 -11.36
CA LYS A 62 -7.83 -19.66 -10.91
C LYS A 62 -6.49 -20.17 -11.43
N ILE A 63 -5.58 -20.51 -10.52
CA ILE A 63 -4.26 -21.09 -10.85
C ILE A 63 -4.35 -22.61 -10.92
N ASN A 64 -5.13 -23.22 -10.04
CA ASN A 64 -5.41 -24.66 -10.03
C ASN A 64 -6.76 -24.93 -9.33
N ASN A 65 -7.13 -26.19 -9.13
CA ASN A 65 -8.42 -26.56 -8.55
C ASN A 65 -8.69 -26.00 -7.14
N ASN A 66 -7.64 -25.65 -6.38
CA ASN A 66 -7.74 -25.24 -4.98
C ASN A 66 -7.13 -23.86 -4.71
N THR A 67 -6.72 -23.12 -5.74
CA THR A 67 -6.01 -21.84 -5.58
C THR A 67 -6.55 -20.83 -6.57
N GLU A 68 -7.11 -19.75 -6.02
CA GLU A 68 -7.53 -18.56 -6.73
C GLU A 68 -6.74 -17.38 -6.18
N ILE A 69 -6.28 -16.50 -7.07
CA ILE A 69 -5.58 -15.27 -6.71
C ILE A 69 -6.42 -14.09 -7.15
N PRO A 70 -6.79 -13.18 -6.23
CA PRO A 70 -7.41 -11.92 -6.60
C PRO A 70 -6.41 -11.05 -7.35
N ILE A 71 -6.86 -10.47 -8.44
CA ILE A 71 -6.14 -9.47 -9.21
C ILE A 71 -7.03 -8.26 -9.43
N THR A 72 -6.40 -7.11 -9.62
CA THR A 72 -7.08 -5.89 -10.04
C THR A 72 -6.52 -5.46 -11.39
N ILE A 73 -7.42 -5.23 -12.36
CA ILE A 73 -7.09 -4.80 -13.71
C ILE A 73 -7.43 -3.32 -13.83
N TYR A 74 -6.43 -2.52 -14.20
CA TYR A 74 -6.59 -1.10 -14.46
C TYR A 74 -6.48 -0.84 -15.96
N THR A 75 -7.56 -0.37 -16.58
CA THR A 75 -7.60 -0.05 -18.02
C THR A 75 -7.74 1.47 -18.21
N PRO A 76 -6.71 2.19 -18.70
CA PRO A 76 -6.81 3.62 -18.94
C PRO A 76 -7.77 3.95 -20.10
N ILE A 77 -8.53 5.03 -19.98
CA ILE A 77 -9.42 5.49 -21.07
C ILE A 77 -8.59 6.19 -22.17
N ASN A 78 -9.02 6.10 -23.43
CA ASN A 78 -8.42 6.76 -24.60
C ASN A 78 -7.02 6.26 -25.02
N VAL A 79 -6.66 5.01 -24.70
CA VAL A 79 -5.41 4.38 -25.15
C VAL A 79 -5.72 3.35 -26.25
N ASN A 80 -5.28 3.64 -27.49
CA ASN A 80 -5.55 2.78 -28.66
C ASN A 80 -4.50 1.67 -28.91
N LYS A 81 -3.35 1.74 -28.23
CA LYS A 81 -2.28 0.73 -28.25
C LYS A 81 -1.66 0.64 -26.87
N ASP A 82 -2.17 -0.28 -26.07
CA ASP A 82 -1.66 -0.48 -24.71
C ASP A 82 -0.82 -1.74 -24.61
N LYS A 83 0.12 -1.75 -23.66
CA LYS A 83 0.92 -2.91 -23.30
C LYS A 83 0.41 -3.46 -21.98
N LEU A 84 0.28 -4.78 -21.89
CA LEU A 84 -0.01 -5.41 -20.62
C LEU A 84 1.19 -5.27 -19.67
N VAL A 85 0.96 -4.68 -18.50
CA VAL A 85 1.93 -4.61 -17.41
C VAL A 85 1.40 -5.46 -16.26
N ILE A 86 2.22 -6.43 -15.82
CA ILE A 86 1.94 -7.23 -14.63
C ILE A 86 2.74 -6.62 -13.49
N PHE A 87 2.04 -6.15 -12.46
CA PHE A 87 2.63 -5.52 -11.29
C PHE A 87 2.42 -6.39 -10.05
N PHE A 88 3.49 -6.58 -9.28
CA PHE A 88 3.45 -7.21 -7.97
C PHE A 88 3.76 -6.14 -6.92
N HIS A 89 2.85 -5.94 -5.96
CA HIS A 89 3.09 -4.99 -4.88
C HIS A 89 4.22 -5.49 -3.97
N GLY A 90 5.06 -4.56 -3.48
CA GLY A 90 6.03 -4.86 -2.42
C GLY A 90 5.42 -4.68 -1.03
N GLY A 91 6.05 -5.27 -0.01
CA GLY A 91 5.66 -5.11 1.40
C GLY A 91 5.45 -6.43 2.13
#